data_AF-A0A399UEJ3-F1
#
_entry.id   AF-A0A399UEJ3-F1
#
_cell.length_a   1.000
_cell.length_b   1.000
_cell.length_c   1.000
_cell.angle_alpha   90.00
_cell.angle_beta   90.00
_cell.angle_gamma   90.00
#
_symmetry.space_group_name_H-M   'P 1'
#
loop_
_entity.id
_entity.type
_entity.pdbx_description
1 polymer ?
#
loop_
_entity_poly.entity_id
_entity_poly.type
_entity_poly.pdbx_seq_one_letter_code
_entity_poly.pdbx_strand_id
1 'polypeptide(L)'
;MLANGITLSYSKTKGSYTKLVGLKEVPEFGIELEKVENTTLEDTVKKYELGIGDVGELEYKFSYNNSSATAPYRVLRKAADDKEKLYFEQA
;
A
#
# COMPACT_ATOMS: atom_id res chain seq x y z
N MET A 1 14.08 -4.18 -6.37
CA MET A 1 14.22 -2.71 -6.37
C MET A 1 14.97 -2.29 -5.09
N LEU A 2 16.12 -1.59 -5.17
CA LEU A 2 16.77 -1.06 -3.96
C LEU A 2 16.01 0.20 -3.51
N ALA A 3 15.17 0.07 -2.47
CA ALA A 3 14.36 1.14 -1.89
C ALA A 3 15.21 2.14 -1.08
N ASN A 4 16.27 2.70 -1.68
CA ASN A 4 17.16 3.62 -0.99
C ASN A 4 16.43 4.94 -0.71
N GLY A 5 15.98 5.10 0.53
CA GLY A 5 15.37 6.34 1.04
C GLY A 5 13.86 6.26 1.31
N ILE A 6 13.16 5.24 0.81
CA ILE A 6 11.72 5.11 1.01
C ILE A 6 11.43 4.78 2.48
N THR A 7 10.43 5.44 3.03
CA THR A 7 9.95 5.29 4.39
C THR A 7 8.45 5.05 4.40
N LEU A 8 7.99 4.27 5.37
CA LEU A 8 6.58 4.17 5.70
C LEU A 8 6.37 4.73 7.09
N SER A 9 5.42 5.63 7.25
CA SER A 9 5.07 6.25 8.51
C SER A 9 3.57 6.07 8.78
N TYR A 10 3.17 6.05 10.05
CA TYR A 10 1.78 5.85 10.46
C TYR A 10 1.30 6.96 11.40
N SER A 11 0.00 7.19 11.45
CA SER A 11 -0.63 8.04 12.47
C SER A 11 -2.01 7.56 12.86
N LYS A 12 -2.40 7.86 14.10
CA LYS A 12 -3.77 7.68 14.61
C LYS A 12 -4.68 8.83 14.16
N THR A 13 -4.09 9.98 13.82
CA THR A 13 -4.78 11.20 13.37
C THR A 13 -4.08 11.77 12.15
N LYS A 14 -4.81 12.18 11.11
CA LYS A 14 -4.18 12.77 9.92
C LYS A 14 -3.29 13.98 10.30
N GLY A 15 -2.08 14.04 9.76
CA GLY A 15 -1.21 15.23 9.80
C GLY A 15 0.07 15.14 10.64
N SER A 16 0.26 14.12 11.47
CA SER A 16 1.54 13.90 12.17
C SER A 16 1.89 12.43 12.19
N TYR A 17 2.82 12.04 11.33
CA TYR A 17 3.18 10.64 11.11
C TYR A 17 4.45 10.24 11.85
N THR A 18 4.42 9.04 12.44
CA THR A 18 5.54 8.41 13.11
C THR A 18 6.16 7.38 12.17
N LYS A 19 7.45 7.49 11.90
CA LYS A 19 8.18 6.58 11.01
C LYS A 19 8.26 5.16 11.57
N LEU A 20 7.92 4.18 10.75
CA LEU A 20 8.14 2.76 11.02
C LEU A 20 9.56 2.38 10.55
N VAL A 21 10.39 1.95 11.50
CA VAL A 21 11.78 1.59 11.21
C VAL A 21 11.91 0.18 10.63
N GLY A 22 12.98 -0.08 9.88
CA GLY A 22 13.30 -1.43 9.40
C GLY A 22 12.51 -1.88 8.17
N LEU A 23 11.96 -0.96 7.39
CA LEU A 23 11.35 -1.27 6.10
C LEU A 23 12.37 -1.92 5.15
N LYS A 24 12.00 -3.03 4.53
CA LYS A 24 12.85 -3.81 3.60
C LYS A 24 12.31 -3.79 2.18
N GLU A 25 10.99 -3.86 2.04
CA GLU A 25 10.32 -3.96 0.75
C GLU A 25 9.04 -3.14 0.80
N VAL A 26 8.80 -2.40 -0.27
CA VAL A 26 7.57 -1.65 -0.50
C VAL A 26 6.77 -2.36 -1.59
N PRO A 27 5.43 -2.27 -1.56
CA PRO A 27 4.63 -2.85 -2.62
C PRO A 27 4.95 -2.19 -3.95
N GLU A 28 4.78 -2.93 -5.03
CA GLU A 28 4.79 -2.34 -6.36
C GLU A 28 3.47 -1.60 -6.56
N PHE A 29 3.54 -0.28 -6.69
CA PHE A 29 2.39 0.53 -7.06
C PHE A 29 2.16 0.42 -8.57
N GLY A 30 1.48 -0.65 -8.98
CA GLY A 30 0.97 -0.81 -10.33
C GLY A 30 -0.55 -0.88 -10.29
N ILE A 31 -1.23 0.14 -10.81
CA ILE A 31 -2.66 0.04 -11.08
C ILE A 31 -2.77 -0.59 -12.48
N GLU A 32 -2.99 -1.91 -12.55
CA GLU A 32 -3.42 -2.51 -13.81
C GLU A 32 -4.89 -2.14 -14.02
N LEU A 33 -5.12 -1.08 -14.80
CA LEU A 33 -6.46 -0.72 -15.24
C LEU A 33 -7.02 -1.87 -16.08
N GLU A 34 -8.15 -2.43 -15.66
CA GLU A 34 -8.86 -3.42 -16.45
C GLU A 34 -9.17 -2.82 -17.83
N LYS A 35 -8.82 -3.54 -18.90
CA LYS A 35 -9.23 -3.15 -20.26
C LYS A 35 -10.58 -3.77 -20.53
N VAL A 36 -11.64 -2.99 -20.37
CA VAL A 36 -13.00 -3.43 -20.69
C VAL A 36 -13.17 -3.33 -22.19
N GLU A 37 -13.32 -4.47 -22.86
CA GLU A 37 -13.57 -4.53 -24.30
C GLU A 37 -15.02 -4.09 -24.56
N ASN A 38 -15.19 -2.92 -25.20
CA ASN A 38 -16.49 -2.36 -25.56
C ASN A 38 -16.65 -2.23 -27.09
N THR A 39 -16.18 -3.26 -27.80
CA THR A 39 -16.23 -3.28 -29.27
C THR A 39 -17.65 -3.60 -29.73
N THR A 40 -18.22 -2.74 -30.57
CA THR A 40 -19.53 -2.96 -31.20
C THR A 40 -19.38 -3.67 -32.56
N LEU A 41 -20.47 -4.19 -33.11
CA LEU A 41 -20.45 -4.86 -34.42
C LEU A 41 -20.15 -3.90 -35.59
N GLU A 42 -20.28 -2.60 -35.38
CA GLU A 42 -19.97 -1.56 -36.37
C GLU A 42 -18.49 -1.12 -36.32
N ASP A 43 -17.77 -1.50 -35.27
CA ASP A 43 -16.38 -1.10 -35.09
C ASP A 43 -15.45 -1.93 -35.99
N THR A 44 -14.58 -1.24 -36.73
CA THR A 44 -13.58 -1.85 -37.61
C THR A 44 -12.31 -2.27 -36.86
N VAL A 45 -12.16 -1.86 -35.60
CA VAL A 45 -11.02 -2.15 -34.72
C VAL A 45 -11.50 -2.28 -33.27
N LYS A 46 -10.80 -3.10 -32.47
CA LYS A 46 -11.16 -3.30 -31.06
C LYS A 46 -11.14 -1.98 -30.28
N LYS A 47 -12.20 -1.75 -29.51
CA LYS A 47 -12.34 -0.60 -28.60
C LYS A 47 -12.18 -1.09 -27.17
N TYR A 48 -11.35 -0.39 -26.42
CA TYR A 48 -11.12 -0.66 -25.01
C TYR A 48 -11.41 0.60 -24.20
N GLU A 49 -12.16 0.43 -23.13
CA GLU A 49 -12.36 1.43 -22.10
C GLU A 49 -11.50 1.06 -20.89
N LEU A 50 -10.92 2.07 -20.25
CA LEU A 50 -10.19 1.88 -18.99
C LEU A 50 -11.22 1.67 -17.89
N GLY A 51 -11.33 0.45 -17.40
CA GLY A 51 -12.14 0.07 -16.25
C GLY A 51 -11.54 0.58 -14.94
N ILE A 52 -12.14 0.16 -13.83
CA ILE A 52 -11.64 0.50 -12.49
C ILE A 52 -10.35 -0.30 -12.26
N GLY A 53 -9.29 0.37 -11.83
CA GLY A 53 -8.06 -0.31 -11.46
C GLY A 53 -8.16 -0.94 -10.08
N ASP A 54 -7.73 -2.19 -9.95
CA ASP A 54 -7.48 -2.79 -8.66
C ASP A 54 -6.13 -2.27 -8.14
N VAL A 55 -6.14 -1.65 -6.97
CA VAL A 55 -4.91 -1.21 -6.27
C VAL A 55 -4.15 -2.39 -5.67
N GLY A 56 -4.72 -3.59 -5.73
CA GLY A 56 -4.12 -4.83 -5.25
C GLY A 56 -3.95 -4.85 -3.73
N GLU A 57 -3.20 -5.84 -3.26
CA GLU A 57 -2.78 -5.92 -1.87
C GLU A 57 -1.50 -5.10 -1.65
N LEU A 58 -1.57 -4.11 -0.77
CA LEU A 58 -0.41 -3.32 -0.36
C LEU A 58 0.42 -4.09 0.68
N GLU A 59 1.37 -4.92 0.21
CA GLU A 59 2.29 -5.65 1.08
C GLU A 59 3.59 -4.87 1.34
N TYR A 60 3.84 -4.57 2.61
CA TYR A 60 5.12 -4.01 3.08
C TYR A 60 5.86 -5.03 3.93
N LYS A 61 7.16 -5.20 3.69
CA LYS A 61 8.00 -6.12 4.50
C LYS A 61 8.93 -5.34 5.41
N PHE A 62 8.94 -5.72 6.69
CA PHE A 62 9.81 -5.12 7.70
C PHE A 62 10.79 -6.15 8.27
N SER A 63 11.96 -5.70 8.71
CA SER A 63 12.80 -6.46 9.62
C SER A 63 12.03 -6.71 10.90
N TYR A 64 11.91 -7.98 11.29
CA TYR A 64 11.30 -8.32 12.57
C TYR A 64 12.09 -7.70 13.72
N ASN A 65 11.42 -6.88 14.52
CA ASN A 65 11.93 -6.36 15.78
C ASN A 65 10.78 -6.36 16.79
N ASN A 66 11.04 -6.91 17.97
CA ASN A 66 10.07 -7.01 19.05
C ASN A 66 10.64 -6.58 20.41
N SER A 67 11.70 -5.77 20.38
CA SER A 67 12.50 -5.44 21.57
C SER A 67 11.92 -4.28 22.38
N SER A 68 10.98 -3.49 21.83
CA SER A 68 10.33 -2.38 22.53
C SER A 68 8.83 -2.29 22.23
N ALA A 69 8.10 -1.56 23.10
CA ALA A 69 6.68 -1.26 22.88
C ALA A 69 6.44 -0.38 21.64
N THR A 70 7.46 0.37 21.21
CA THR A 70 7.44 1.22 20.01
C THR A 70 7.93 0.50 18.75
N ALA A 71 8.32 -0.78 18.85
CA ALA A 71 8.73 -1.54 17.70
C ALA A 71 7.56 -1.67 16.71
N PRO A 72 7.78 -1.50 15.39
CA PRO A 72 6.74 -1.57 14.38
C PRO A 72 5.82 -2.78 14.51
N TYR A 73 6.39 -3.96 14.80
CA TYR A 73 5.61 -5.18 15.02
C TYR A 73 4.57 -5.02 16.15
N ARG A 74 4.97 -4.50 17.32
CA ARG A 74 4.07 -4.33 18.47
C ARG A 74 2.99 -3.28 18.19
N VAL A 75 3.38 -2.16 17.60
CA VAL A 75 2.48 -1.06 17.25
C VAL A 75 1.42 -1.54 16.26
N LEU A 76 1.85 -2.11 15.13
CA LEU A 76 0.94 -2.56 14.07
C LEU A 76 0.07 -3.73 14.53
N ARG A 77 0.64 -4.67 15.30
CA ARG A 77 -0.13 -5.80 15.82
C ARG A 77 -1.20 -5.35 16.81
N LYS A 78 -0.86 -4.42 17.72
CA LYS A 78 -1.84 -3.85 18.66
C LYS A 78 -2.96 -3.12 17.91
N ALA A 79 -2.62 -2.28 16.93
CA ALA A 79 -3.62 -1.58 16.13
C ALA A 79 -4.54 -2.56 15.37
N ALA A 80 -4.00 -3.66 14.86
CA ALA A 80 -4.78 -4.70 14.20
C ALA A 80 -5.70 -5.44 15.19
N ASP A 81 -5.18 -5.84 16.36
CA ASP A 81 -5.97 -6.51 17.41
C ASP A 81 -7.10 -5.61 17.92
N ASP A 82 -6.84 -4.30 18.06
CA ASP A 82 -7.81 -3.28 18.48
C ASP A 82 -8.76 -2.85 17.35
N LYS A 83 -8.54 -3.31 16.11
CA LYS A 83 -9.24 -2.84 14.89
C LYS A 83 -9.19 -1.31 14.74
N GLU A 84 -8.09 -0.69 15.17
CA GLU A 84 -7.87 0.74 15.13
C GLU A 84 -7.56 1.20 13.69
N LYS A 85 -8.23 2.27 13.25
CA LYS A 85 -7.94 2.89 11.95
C LYS A 85 -6.66 3.71 12.04
N LEU A 86 -5.66 3.32 11.27
CA LEU A 86 -4.43 4.09 11.09
C LEU A 86 -4.40 4.76 9.71
N TYR A 87 -3.70 5.88 9.63
CA TYR A 87 -3.35 6.56 8.40
C TYR A 87 -1.88 6.27 8.10
N PHE A 88 -1.56 5.99 6.85
CA PHE A 88 -0.20 5.66 6.41
C PHE A 88 0.28 6.68 5.38
N GLU A 89 1.58 6.96 5.42
CA GLU A 89 2.26 7.83 4.46
C GLU A 89 3.56 7.15 4.02
N GLN A 90 3.69 6.95 2.71
CA GLN A 90 4.95 6.54 2.10
C GLN A 90 5.63 7.77 1.51
N ALA A 91 6.90 7.98 1.86
CA ALA A 91 7.75 9.08 1.38
C ALA A 91 9.11 8.55 0.96
#